data_AF-A0AAD4GJ54-F1
#
_entry.id   AF-A0AAD4GJ54-F1
#
_cell.length_a   1.000
_cell.length_b   1.000
_cell.length_c   1.000
_cell.angle_alpha   90.00
_cell.angle_beta   90.00
_cell.angle_gamma   90.00
#
_symmetry.space_group_name_H-M   'P 1'
#
loop_
_entity.id
_entity.type
_entity.pdbx_description
1 polymer ?
#
loop_
_entity_poly.entity_id
_entity_poly.type
_entity_poly.pdbx_seq_one_letter_code
_entity_poly.pdbx_strand_id
1 'polypeptide(L)'
;MPNIPEATAALETALHKKGVESHVQNAFDNLASCLVLLNSSSPSVQMIRKLCTVLRQPLLPLYNVCLQPALQLSCAVLSTVLGKVCDTHNFEDENLRAAWDTTAEVILSGILDFLDQQDGANVESDGAAWEVLCRIICGFFFVGSGRGLPAFSIPLCLSAYNALTEIAARQISIQNALRQRAVLGGERLGAAISGTRDYLLLEALLLLFARLLPPTHNAAQGKLRRVKFVKEVLGSSKLFKCSVELLDVMQNISGTHWDDVAARIIDILARNEITCPQPFSINEIDVCGRIFPQPLATDRLIMDKQAFLANIVIENDDVCESLQVPYSHIRTITLDNSEQNVPKGKVLITVYLTSPPLVANVEMQSPGESHLHAKFLLQNDALGRFMEALRRRGKIELSQSTDESEEKAQEYLDWFGIQVHK
;
A
#
# COMPACT_ATOMS: atom_id res chain seq x y z
N MET A 1 11.14 -21.46 15.01
CA MET A 1 9.84 -20.83 15.33
C MET A 1 8.95 -21.91 15.92
N PRO A 2 8.12 -21.60 16.92
CA PRO A 2 7.18 -22.58 17.47
C PRO A 2 6.29 -23.11 16.35
N ASN A 3 6.05 -24.41 16.33
CA ASN A 3 5.08 -24.99 15.40
C ASN A 3 3.65 -24.68 15.88
N ILE A 4 2.67 -24.79 14.98
CA ILE A 4 1.26 -24.47 15.29
C ILE A 4 0.74 -25.27 16.50
N PRO A 5 1.00 -26.59 16.64
CA PRO A 5 0.57 -27.36 17.81
C PRO A 5 1.11 -26.82 19.15
N GLU A 6 2.40 -26.50 19.23
CA GLU A 6 3.02 -25.95 20.44
C GLU A 6 2.43 -24.59 20.79
N ALA A 7 2.25 -23.71 19.81
CA ALA A 7 1.68 -22.37 20.03
C ALA A 7 0.20 -22.46 20.47
N THR A 8 -0.56 -23.42 19.93
CA THR A 8 -1.95 -23.67 20.30
C THR A 8 -2.04 -24.14 21.75
N ALA A 9 -1.22 -25.12 22.16
CA ALA A 9 -1.18 -25.63 23.52
C ALA A 9 -0.71 -24.57 24.54
N ALA A 10 0.23 -23.70 24.15
CA ALA A 10 0.68 -22.59 24.99
C ALA A 10 -0.44 -21.57 25.24
N LEU A 11 -1.23 -21.24 24.20
CA LEU A 11 -2.38 -20.37 24.33
C LEU A 11 -3.48 -20.99 25.20
N GLU A 12 -3.82 -22.26 24.98
CA GLU A 12 -4.78 -23.01 25.80
C GLU A 12 -4.41 -22.97 27.29
N THR A 13 -3.14 -23.28 27.59
CA THR A 13 -2.60 -23.25 28.95
C THR A 13 -2.72 -21.85 29.57
N ALA A 14 -2.46 -20.80 28.79
CA ALA A 14 -2.57 -19.42 29.26
C ALA A 14 -4.02 -19.02 29.55
N LEU A 15 -4.97 -19.41 28.69
CA LEU A 15 -6.40 -19.17 28.89
C LEU A 15 -6.93 -19.87 30.14
N HIS A 16 -6.59 -21.15 30.33
CA HIS A 16 -6.98 -21.89 31.53
C HIS A 16 -6.44 -21.26 32.81
N LYS A 17 -5.17 -20.81 32.81
CA LYS A 17 -4.56 -20.14 33.97
C LYS A 17 -5.24 -18.81 34.31
N LYS A 18 -5.76 -18.09 33.32
CA LYS A 18 -6.42 -16.80 33.53
C LYS A 18 -7.89 -16.90 33.94
N GLY A 19 -8.55 -18.05 33.73
CA GLY A 19 -9.97 -18.21 34.03
C GLY A 19 -10.85 -17.30 33.18
N VAL A 20 -10.71 -17.41 31.86
CA VAL A 20 -11.34 -16.50 30.89
C VAL A 20 -12.86 -16.69 30.77
N GLU A 21 -13.54 -15.66 30.26
CA GLU A 21 -14.97 -15.73 29.97
C GLU A 21 -15.29 -16.76 28.87
N SER A 22 -16.50 -17.30 28.88
CA SER A 22 -16.95 -18.34 27.94
C SER A 22 -16.82 -17.92 26.48
N HIS A 23 -17.03 -16.64 26.16
CA HIS A 23 -16.93 -16.13 24.80
C HIS A 23 -15.48 -16.19 24.26
N VAL A 24 -14.47 -15.97 25.12
CA VAL A 24 -13.04 -16.06 24.77
C VAL A 24 -12.64 -17.51 24.56
N GLN A 25 -13.09 -18.42 25.43
CA GLN A 25 -12.85 -19.85 25.29
C GLN A 25 -13.46 -20.40 24.00
N ASN A 26 -14.71 -20.03 23.70
CA ASN A 26 -15.38 -20.42 22.44
C ASN A 26 -14.62 -19.92 21.20
N ALA A 27 -14.04 -18.71 21.26
CA ALA A 27 -13.22 -18.19 20.17
C ALA A 27 -11.95 -19.02 19.96
N PHE A 28 -11.29 -19.42 21.05
CA PHE A 28 -10.14 -20.33 21.00
C PHE A 28 -10.50 -21.71 20.46
N ASP A 29 -11.58 -22.34 20.96
CA ASP A 29 -11.99 -23.68 20.53
C ASP A 29 -12.34 -23.71 19.03
N ASN A 30 -13.06 -22.68 18.56
CA ASN A 30 -13.38 -22.49 17.15
C ASN A 30 -12.11 -22.34 16.29
N LEU A 31 -11.16 -21.52 16.74
CA LEU A 31 -9.87 -21.34 16.08
C LEU A 31 -9.10 -22.67 16.01
N ALA A 32 -8.89 -23.33 17.15
CA ALA A 32 -8.13 -24.57 17.26
C ALA A 32 -8.72 -25.67 16.35
N SER A 33 -10.05 -25.80 16.31
CA SER A 33 -10.73 -26.76 15.42
C SER A 33 -10.48 -26.47 13.93
N CYS A 34 -10.38 -25.19 13.55
CA CYS A 34 -10.12 -24.78 12.17
C CYS A 34 -8.64 -24.83 11.79
N LEU A 35 -7.70 -24.69 12.75
CA LEU A 35 -6.26 -24.76 12.45
C LEU A 35 -5.82 -26.14 11.96
N VAL A 36 -6.56 -27.21 12.29
CA VAL A 36 -6.32 -28.55 11.73
C VAL A 36 -6.37 -28.54 10.19
N LEU A 37 -7.12 -27.62 9.60
CA LEU A 37 -7.24 -27.45 8.16
C LEU A 37 -5.91 -27.07 7.49
N LEU A 38 -4.98 -26.45 8.23
CA LEU A 38 -3.64 -26.13 7.72
C LEU A 38 -2.80 -27.37 7.45
N ASN A 39 -3.13 -28.53 8.03
CA ASN A 39 -2.39 -29.78 7.78
C ASN A 39 -2.85 -30.52 6.53
N SER A 40 -3.90 -30.07 5.84
CA SER A 40 -4.33 -30.68 4.59
C SER A 40 -3.30 -30.45 3.47
N SER A 41 -2.97 -31.54 2.77
CA SER A 41 -2.10 -31.54 1.58
C SER A 41 -2.82 -31.03 0.32
N SER A 42 -4.15 -31.13 0.27
CA SER A 42 -4.99 -30.69 -0.87
C SER A 42 -6.23 -29.92 -0.39
N PRO A 43 -6.05 -28.75 0.25
CA PRO A 43 -7.16 -27.97 0.77
C PRO A 43 -7.99 -27.36 -0.37
N SER A 44 -9.32 -27.42 -0.25
CA SER A 44 -10.20 -26.71 -1.18
C SER A 44 -10.25 -25.21 -0.86
N VAL A 45 -10.56 -24.37 -1.85
CA VAL A 45 -10.75 -22.92 -1.65
C VAL A 45 -11.81 -22.63 -0.57
N GLN A 46 -12.88 -23.41 -0.50
CA GLN A 46 -13.92 -23.26 0.52
C GLN A 46 -13.39 -23.50 1.95
N MET A 47 -12.48 -24.46 2.09
CA MET A 47 -11.83 -24.76 3.36
C MET A 47 -10.90 -23.63 3.80
N ILE A 48 -10.16 -23.04 2.86
CA ILE A 48 -9.33 -21.86 3.11
C ILE A 48 -10.20 -20.66 3.51
N ARG A 49 -11.33 -20.43 2.82
CA ARG A 49 -12.28 -19.38 3.20
C ARG A 49 -12.83 -19.57 4.61
N LYS A 50 -13.15 -20.81 5.00
CA LYS A 50 -13.56 -21.11 6.38
C LYS A 50 -12.49 -20.72 7.39
N LEU A 51 -11.22 -20.98 7.07
CA LEU A 51 -10.10 -20.56 7.91
C LEU A 51 -10.04 -19.03 8.05
N CYS A 52 -10.24 -18.25 6.98
CA CYS A 52 -10.28 -16.79 7.06
C CYS A 52 -11.30 -16.27 8.10
N THR A 53 -12.46 -16.92 8.23
CA THR A 53 -13.52 -16.48 9.16
C THR A 53 -13.10 -16.51 10.63
N VAL A 54 -12.07 -17.29 10.99
CA VAL A 54 -11.59 -17.42 12.38
C VAL A 54 -10.28 -16.69 12.65
N LEU A 55 -9.63 -16.11 11.63
CA LEU A 55 -8.27 -15.57 11.73
C LEU A 55 -8.18 -14.04 11.86
N ARG A 56 -9.31 -13.33 12.03
CA ARG A 56 -9.33 -11.88 12.26
C ARG A 56 -10.11 -11.54 13.53
N GLN A 57 -11.42 -11.44 13.42
CA GLN A 57 -12.28 -11.01 14.54
C GLN A 57 -12.23 -11.96 15.74
N PRO A 58 -12.24 -13.30 15.58
CA PRO A 58 -12.14 -14.21 16.74
C PRO A 58 -10.78 -14.19 17.46
N LEU A 59 -9.72 -13.67 16.83
CA LEU A 59 -8.41 -13.51 17.48
C LEU A 59 -8.34 -12.28 18.39
N LEU A 60 -9.15 -11.25 18.16
CA LEU A 60 -9.14 -10.01 18.96
C LEU A 60 -9.30 -10.22 20.46
N PRO A 61 -10.34 -10.94 20.95
CA PRO A 61 -10.45 -11.22 22.39
C PRO A 61 -9.26 -12.01 22.94
N LEU A 62 -8.62 -12.85 22.11
CA LEU A 62 -7.45 -13.62 22.50
C LEU A 62 -6.21 -12.72 22.64
N TYR A 63 -6.03 -11.72 21.77
CA TYR A 63 -4.97 -10.72 21.95
C TYR A 63 -5.20 -9.87 23.21
N ASN A 64 -6.43 -9.44 23.46
CA ASN A 64 -6.77 -8.64 24.63
C ASN A 64 -6.50 -9.38 25.95
N VAL A 65 -6.78 -10.70 25.99
CA VAL A 65 -6.62 -11.48 27.21
C VAL A 65 -5.23 -12.10 27.34
N CYS A 66 -4.66 -12.63 26.26
CA CYS A 66 -3.40 -13.41 26.25
C CYS A 66 -2.51 -13.02 25.06
N LEU A 67 -2.14 -11.74 24.97
CA LEU A 67 -1.40 -11.18 23.83
C LEU A 67 -0.21 -12.03 23.37
N GLN A 68 0.73 -12.36 24.27
CA GLN A 68 1.97 -13.04 23.87
C GLN A 68 1.71 -14.45 23.28
N PRO A 69 0.97 -15.37 23.94
CA PRO A 69 0.63 -16.65 23.32
C PRO A 69 -0.22 -16.53 22.05
N ALA A 70 -1.18 -15.59 22.01
CA ALA A 70 -2.01 -15.37 20.83
C ALA A 70 -1.20 -14.87 19.62
N LEU A 71 -0.24 -13.97 19.86
CA LEU A 71 0.67 -13.47 18.84
C LEU A 71 1.65 -14.54 18.38
N GLN A 72 2.16 -15.38 19.28
CA GLN A 72 2.98 -16.54 18.92
C GLN A 72 2.24 -17.51 17.99
N LEU A 73 0.96 -17.80 18.29
CA LEU A 73 0.10 -18.59 17.42
C LEU A 73 -0.09 -17.92 16.06
N SER A 74 -0.36 -16.61 16.04
CA SER A 74 -0.52 -15.84 14.80
C SER A 74 0.75 -15.86 13.94
N CYS A 75 1.93 -15.73 14.55
CA CYS A 75 3.22 -15.88 13.87
C CYS A 75 3.40 -17.27 13.25
N ALA A 76 3.07 -18.34 13.99
CA ALA A 76 3.18 -19.71 13.49
C ALA A 76 2.25 -19.92 12.29
N VAL A 77 0.99 -19.49 12.40
CA VAL A 77 -0.02 -19.60 11.33
C VAL A 77 0.37 -18.76 10.11
N LEU A 78 0.77 -17.50 10.30
CA LEU A 78 1.18 -16.60 9.21
C LEU A 78 2.38 -17.18 8.45
N SER A 79 3.40 -17.65 9.15
CA SER A 79 4.59 -18.26 8.53
C SER A 79 4.22 -19.49 7.68
N THR A 80 3.34 -20.36 8.20
CA THR A 80 2.83 -21.51 7.45
C THR A 80 2.02 -21.09 6.23
N VAL A 81 1.12 -20.11 6.35
CA VAL A 81 0.29 -19.62 5.24
C VAL A 81 1.16 -18.98 4.15
N LEU A 82 2.11 -18.12 4.51
CA LEU A 82 3.04 -17.51 3.54
C LEU A 82 3.92 -18.55 2.84
N GLY A 83 4.32 -19.61 3.56
CA GLY A 83 4.96 -20.78 2.96
C GLY A 83 4.08 -21.42 1.88
N LYS A 84 2.79 -21.62 2.17
CA LYS A 84 1.83 -22.17 1.19
C LYS A 84 1.57 -21.25 0.00
N VAL A 85 1.61 -19.93 0.17
CA VAL A 85 1.55 -18.98 -0.97
C VAL A 85 2.74 -19.20 -1.90
N CYS A 86 3.94 -19.39 -1.33
CA CYS A 86 5.15 -19.66 -2.11
C CYS A 86 5.10 -21.04 -2.77
N ASP A 87 4.63 -22.07 -2.07
CA ASP A 87 4.53 -23.42 -2.61
C ASP A 87 3.52 -23.47 -3.77
N THR A 88 2.31 -22.90 -3.60
CA THR A 88 1.27 -22.88 -4.65
C THR A 88 1.68 -22.08 -5.88
N HIS A 89 2.53 -21.06 -5.73
CA HIS A 89 3.13 -20.38 -6.88
C HIS A 89 3.98 -21.33 -7.75
N ASN A 90 4.71 -22.24 -7.12
CA ASN A 90 5.53 -23.23 -7.85
C ASN A 90 4.68 -24.30 -8.56
N PHE A 91 3.41 -24.44 -8.18
CA PHE A 91 2.46 -25.39 -8.78
C PHE A 91 1.44 -24.73 -9.72
N GLU A 92 1.56 -23.42 -10.00
CA GLU A 92 0.71 -22.65 -10.92
C GLU A 92 -0.80 -22.66 -10.61
N ASP A 93 -1.22 -22.95 -9.37
CA ASP A 93 -2.63 -22.84 -8.96
C ASP A 93 -2.95 -21.41 -8.47
N GLU A 94 -3.35 -20.54 -9.40
CA GLU A 94 -3.64 -19.14 -9.11
C GLU A 94 -4.79 -18.94 -8.11
N ASN A 95 -5.81 -19.82 -8.15
CA ASN A 95 -6.97 -19.70 -7.27
C ASN A 95 -6.63 -20.06 -5.83
N LEU A 96 -5.89 -21.15 -5.62
CA LEU A 96 -5.40 -21.51 -4.28
C LEU A 96 -4.39 -20.49 -3.78
N ARG A 97 -3.49 -20.01 -4.64
CA ARG A 97 -2.53 -18.95 -4.28
C ARG A 97 -3.25 -17.70 -3.79
N ALA A 98 -4.25 -17.21 -4.54
CA ALA A 98 -5.05 -16.07 -4.15
C ALA A 98 -5.78 -16.29 -2.81
N ALA A 99 -6.34 -17.48 -2.59
CA ALA A 99 -7.01 -17.80 -1.33
C ALA A 99 -6.03 -17.79 -0.13
N TRP A 100 -4.81 -18.31 -0.29
CA TRP A 100 -3.78 -18.24 0.74
C TRP A 100 -3.24 -16.83 0.96
N ASP A 101 -3.10 -16.05 -0.11
CA ASP A 101 -2.69 -14.65 -0.05
C ASP A 101 -3.69 -13.83 0.79
N THR A 102 -5.00 -13.95 0.49
CA THR A 102 -6.08 -13.36 1.31
C THR A 102 -6.06 -13.88 2.76
N THR A 103 -5.71 -15.16 2.97
CA THR A 103 -5.61 -15.70 4.35
C THR A 103 -4.50 -15.01 5.14
N ALA A 104 -3.35 -14.77 4.53
CA ALA A 104 -2.25 -14.04 5.17
C ALA A 104 -2.63 -12.57 5.45
N GLU A 105 -3.37 -11.95 4.52
CA GLU A 105 -3.87 -10.59 4.67
C GLU A 105 -4.78 -10.49 5.89
N VAL A 106 -5.78 -11.38 6.00
CA VAL A 106 -6.73 -11.44 7.11
C VAL A 106 -6.05 -11.56 8.47
N ILE A 107 -4.97 -12.34 8.59
CA ILE A 107 -4.18 -12.46 9.82
C ILE A 107 -3.54 -11.12 10.18
N LEU A 108 -2.88 -10.48 9.20
CA LEU A 108 -2.21 -9.20 9.41
C LEU A 108 -3.20 -8.07 9.71
N SER A 109 -4.35 -8.05 9.03
CA SER A 109 -5.43 -7.11 9.33
C SER A 109 -5.99 -7.32 10.73
N GLY A 110 -6.10 -8.56 11.23
CA GLY A 110 -6.52 -8.81 12.61
C GLY A 110 -5.52 -8.29 13.66
N ILE A 111 -4.23 -8.32 13.33
CA ILE A 111 -3.19 -7.71 14.17
C ILE A 111 -3.30 -6.19 14.14
N LEU A 112 -3.56 -5.60 12.97
CA LEU A 112 -3.81 -4.16 12.83
C LEU A 112 -5.06 -3.72 13.60
N ASP A 113 -6.19 -4.43 13.45
CA ASP A 113 -7.42 -4.18 14.21
C ASP A 113 -7.14 -4.16 15.73
N PHE A 114 -6.30 -5.09 16.22
CA PHE A 114 -5.89 -5.09 17.63
C PHE A 114 -5.04 -3.87 17.98
N LEU A 115 -4.04 -3.52 17.17
CA LEU A 115 -3.19 -2.36 17.42
C LEU A 115 -4.01 -1.07 17.45
N ASP A 116 -4.96 -0.90 16.53
CA ASP A 116 -5.83 0.27 16.45
C ASP A 116 -6.73 0.42 17.69
N GLN A 117 -7.14 -0.68 18.32
CA GLN A 117 -7.91 -0.65 19.58
C GLN A 117 -7.08 -0.25 20.80
N GLN A 118 -5.75 -0.30 20.72
CA GLN A 118 -4.87 0.12 21.81
C GLN A 118 -4.55 1.60 21.64
N ASP A 119 -5.30 2.51 22.27
CA ASP A 119 -5.16 3.98 22.19
C ASP A 119 -3.79 4.49 22.68
N GLY A 120 -2.73 4.34 21.88
CA GLY A 120 -1.39 4.84 22.18
C GLY A 120 -0.72 4.28 23.45
N ALA A 121 -1.39 3.42 24.20
CA ALA A 121 -0.83 2.73 25.34
C ALA A 121 0.35 1.89 24.84
N ASN A 122 1.51 2.03 25.52
CA ASN A 122 2.61 1.10 25.33
C ASN A 122 2.05 -0.28 25.59
N VAL A 123 1.94 -1.10 24.54
CA VAL A 123 1.48 -2.47 24.65
C VAL A 123 2.49 -3.20 25.52
N GLU A 124 2.19 -3.30 26.83
CA GLU A 124 3.03 -3.93 27.85
C GLU A 124 3.16 -5.41 27.53
N SER A 125 4.08 -5.72 26.63
CA SER A 125 4.38 -7.07 26.19
C SER A 125 5.86 -7.21 25.99
N ASP A 126 6.36 -8.38 26.37
CA ASP A 126 7.70 -8.83 26.03
C ASP A 126 7.87 -8.74 24.50
N GLY A 127 8.72 -7.80 24.05
CA GLY A 127 8.91 -7.45 22.64
C GLY A 127 9.37 -8.62 21.76
N ALA A 128 9.72 -9.76 22.34
CA ALA A 128 10.14 -10.97 21.64
C ALA A 128 9.10 -11.47 20.62
N ALA A 129 7.81 -11.50 20.95
CA ALA A 129 6.78 -11.99 20.04
C ALA A 129 6.57 -11.06 18.83
N TRP A 130 6.63 -9.74 19.07
CA TRP A 130 6.61 -8.73 18.01
C TRP A 130 7.84 -8.81 17.11
N GLU A 131 9.02 -9.04 17.67
CA GLU A 131 10.24 -9.20 16.88
C GLU A 131 10.16 -10.45 15.97
N VAL A 132 9.57 -11.55 16.46
CA VAL A 132 9.32 -12.74 15.64
C VAL A 132 8.39 -12.40 14.47
N LEU A 133 7.28 -11.71 14.73
CA LEU A 133 6.35 -11.27 13.67
C LEU A 133 7.07 -10.40 12.63
N CYS A 134 7.81 -9.38 13.07
CA CYS A 134 8.56 -8.50 12.20
C CYS A 134 9.56 -9.28 11.33
N ARG A 135 10.28 -10.26 11.91
CA ARG A 135 11.21 -11.11 11.15
C ARG A 135 10.50 -11.96 10.10
N ILE A 136 9.30 -12.48 10.38
CA ILE A 136 8.48 -13.21 9.40
C ILE A 136 8.13 -12.27 8.25
N ILE A 137 7.53 -11.11 8.54
CA ILE A 137 7.13 -10.13 7.53
C ILE A 137 8.35 -9.70 6.69
N CYS A 138 9.44 -9.30 7.34
CA CYS A 138 10.66 -8.93 6.62
C CYS A 138 11.22 -10.10 5.79
N GLY A 139 11.10 -11.33 6.28
CA GLY A 139 11.56 -12.55 5.61
C GLY A 139 10.83 -12.89 4.31
N PHE A 140 9.57 -12.45 4.14
CA PHE A 140 8.79 -12.69 2.92
C PHE A 140 8.70 -11.45 2.01
N PHE A 141 8.45 -10.27 2.57
CA PHE A 141 8.08 -9.07 1.79
C PHE A 141 9.25 -8.18 1.37
N PHE A 142 10.45 -8.41 1.91
CA PHE A 142 11.63 -7.58 1.62
C PHE A 142 12.80 -8.39 1.07
N VAL A 143 12.53 -9.58 0.53
CA VAL A 143 13.58 -10.42 -0.07
C VAL A 143 13.99 -9.79 -1.40
N GLY A 144 15.29 -9.57 -1.60
CA GLY A 144 15.78 -9.04 -2.87
C GLY A 144 15.38 -9.94 -4.03
N SER A 145 15.27 -9.37 -5.23
CA SER A 145 14.74 -9.97 -6.48
C SER A 145 15.40 -11.28 -6.96
N GLY A 146 16.37 -11.82 -6.21
CA GLY A 146 17.09 -13.05 -6.53
C GLY A 146 16.48 -14.34 -5.95
N ARG A 147 15.47 -14.27 -5.08
CA ARG A 147 14.67 -15.46 -4.72
C ARG A 147 13.37 -15.33 -5.48
N GLY A 148 13.06 -16.27 -6.37
CA GLY A 148 11.82 -16.31 -7.16
C GLY A 148 10.56 -16.51 -6.31
N LEU A 149 10.32 -15.60 -5.36
CA LEU A 149 9.10 -15.53 -4.58
C LEU A 149 7.97 -15.01 -5.48
N PRO A 150 6.72 -15.44 -5.23
CA PRO A 150 5.57 -14.89 -5.91
C PRO A 150 5.45 -13.38 -5.69
N ALA A 151 4.88 -12.68 -6.66
CA ALA A 151 4.30 -11.38 -6.42
C ALA A 151 3.07 -11.55 -5.51
N PHE A 152 3.18 -11.10 -4.27
CA PHE A 152 2.06 -11.00 -3.33
C PHE A 152 1.05 -9.95 -3.80
N SER A 153 -0.20 -10.08 -3.36
CA SER A 153 -1.22 -9.06 -3.63
C SER A 153 -0.87 -7.72 -2.95
N ILE A 154 -1.44 -6.63 -3.47
CA ILE A 154 -1.29 -5.30 -2.87
C ILE A 154 -1.90 -5.23 -1.47
N PRO A 155 -3.14 -5.72 -1.23
CA PRO A 155 -3.72 -5.70 0.12
C PRO A 155 -2.86 -6.42 1.16
N LEU A 156 -2.28 -7.56 0.79
CA LEU A 156 -1.36 -8.30 1.66
C LEU A 156 -0.08 -7.51 1.94
N CYS A 157 0.55 -6.94 0.91
CA CYS A 157 1.75 -6.10 1.07
C CYS A 157 1.47 -4.85 1.92
N LEU A 158 0.33 -4.17 1.71
CA LEU A 158 -0.10 -3.03 2.50
C LEU A 158 -0.26 -3.40 3.98
N SER A 159 -1.00 -4.49 4.25
CA SER A 159 -1.20 -4.99 5.62
C SER A 159 0.14 -5.31 6.29
N ALA A 160 1.08 -5.90 5.57
CA ALA A 160 2.43 -6.18 6.05
C ALA A 160 3.22 -4.91 6.40
N TYR A 161 3.24 -3.93 5.50
CA TYR A 161 3.98 -2.67 5.71
C TYR A 161 3.37 -1.81 6.81
N ASN A 162 2.04 -1.75 6.87
CA ASN A 162 1.31 -1.03 7.91
C ASN A 162 1.51 -1.70 9.28
N ALA A 163 1.46 -3.03 9.36
CA ALA A 163 1.74 -3.74 10.60
C ALA A 163 3.17 -3.45 11.11
N LEU A 164 4.18 -3.48 10.23
CA LEU A 164 5.54 -3.09 10.61
C LEU A 164 5.63 -1.65 11.12
N THR A 165 4.91 -0.74 10.48
CA THR A 165 4.88 0.68 10.83
C THR A 165 4.26 0.90 12.20
N GLU A 166 3.09 0.31 12.45
CA GLU A 166 2.37 0.44 13.72
C GLU A 166 3.09 -0.21 14.89
N ILE A 167 3.66 -1.40 14.69
CA ILE A 167 4.48 -2.06 15.72
C ILE A 167 5.73 -1.21 16.02
N ALA A 168 6.39 -0.68 14.98
CA ALA A 168 7.54 0.19 15.15
C ALA A 168 7.17 1.52 15.82
N ALA A 169 5.97 2.05 15.62
CA ALA A 169 5.49 3.26 16.29
C ALA A 169 5.39 3.11 17.81
N ARG A 170 5.07 1.91 18.28
CA ARG A 170 4.81 1.63 19.69
C ARG A 170 6.04 1.15 20.46
N GLN A 171 7.07 0.61 19.78
CA GLN A 171 8.21 -0.01 20.45
C GLN A 171 9.57 0.38 19.85
N ILE A 172 10.36 1.13 20.64
CA ILE A 172 11.73 1.55 20.24
C ILE A 172 12.69 0.36 20.03
N SER A 173 12.52 -0.72 20.79
CA SER A 173 13.28 -1.97 20.62
C SER A 173 13.07 -2.56 19.22
N ILE A 174 11.82 -2.57 18.74
CA ILE A 174 11.46 -3.05 17.40
C ILE A 174 11.98 -2.10 16.31
N GLN A 175 11.91 -0.78 16.50
CA GLN A 175 12.55 0.15 15.56
C GLN A 175 14.05 -0.14 15.42
N ASN A 176 14.73 -0.38 16.55
CA ASN A 176 16.15 -0.72 16.54
C ASN A 176 16.43 -2.06 15.85
N ALA A 177 15.59 -3.07 16.08
CA ALA A 177 15.70 -4.37 15.41
C ALA A 177 15.48 -4.25 13.89
N LEU A 178 14.45 -3.52 13.45
CA LEU A 178 14.16 -3.30 12.02
C LEU A 178 15.28 -2.52 11.31
N ARG A 179 15.97 -1.59 12.00
CA ARG A 179 17.15 -0.92 11.43
C ARG A 179 18.35 -1.86 11.21
N GLN A 180 18.37 -3.02 11.84
CA GLN A 180 19.47 -3.98 11.67
C GLN A 180 19.34 -4.75 10.36
N ARG A 181 20.47 -4.91 9.67
CA ARG A 181 20.57 -5.68 8.41
C ARG A 181 20.08 -7.12 8.52
N ALA A 182 20.20 -7.73 9.70
CA ALA A 182 19.76 -9.10 9.94
C ALA A 182 18.23 -9.28 9.90
N VAL A 183 17.47 -8.18 10.09
CA VAL A 183 16.00 -8.20 10.08
C VAL A 183 15.49 -7.54 8.80
N LEU A 184 15.63 -6.21 8.69
CA LEU A 184 15.25 -5.43 7.51
C LEU A 184 16.45 -4.63 7.02
N GLY A 185 16.92 -3.65 7.79
CA GLY A 185 18.02 -2.78 7.42
C GLY A 185 17.68 -1.81 6.29
N GLY A 186 18.50 -0.76 6.14
CA GLY A 186 18.24 0.29 5.16
C GLY A 186 18.27 -0.21 3.71
N GLU A 187 19.20 -1.10 3.37
CA GLU A 187 19.38 -1.60 1.99
C GLU A 187 18.12 -2.33 1.46
N ARG A 188 17.50 -3.20 2.27
CA ARG A 188 16.31 -3.97 1.84
C ARG A 188 15.07 -3.08 1.74
N LEU A 189 14.93 -2.12 2.65
CA LEU A 189 13.88 -1.11 2.58
C LEU A 189 14.03 -0.24 1.32
N GLY A 190 15.25 0.21 1.04
CA GLY A 190 15.59 0.96 -0.19
C GLY A 190 15.29 0.17 -1.46
N ALA A 191 15.61 -1.12 -1.48
CA ALA A 191 15.28 -1.99 -2.60
C ALA A 191 13.76 -2.14 -2.81
N ALA A 192 12.97 -2.26 -1.73
CA ALA A 192 11.51 -2.30 -1.81
C ALA A 192 10.93 -0.98 -2.36
N ILE A 193 11.40 0.17 -1.85
CA ILE A 193 11.01 1.51 -2.34
C ILE A 193 11.36 1.68 -3.82
N SER A 194 12.58 1.30 -4.21
CA SER A 194 13.05 1.38 -5.61
C SER A 194 12.30 0.43 -6.54
N GLY A 195 11.83 -0.71 -6.04
CA GLY A 195 11.18 -1.76 -6.83
C GLY A 195 9.68 -1.57 -7.02
N THR A 196 9.00 -0.84 -6.12
CA THR A 196 7.55 -0.66 -6.24
C THR A 196 7.19 0.33 -7.35
N ARG A 197 6.11 0.00 -8.08
CA ARG A 197 5.49 0.87 -9.10
C ARG A 197 4.03 1.16 -8.76
N ASP A 198 3.67 0.88 -7.51
CA ASP A 198 2.35 1.00 -6.94
C ASP A 198 2.38 2.13 -5.91
N TYR A 199 1.45 3.07 -6.01
CA TYR A 199 1.49 4.27 -5.19
C TYR A 199 1.24 3.96 -3.71
N LEU A 200 0.21 3.16 -3.42
CA LEU A 200 -0.17 2.85 -2.04
C LEU A 200 0.95 2.10 -1.32
N LEU A 201 1.59 1.15 -2.02
CA LEU A 201 2.77 0.47 -1.47
C LEU A 201 3.95 1.41 -1.26
N LEU A 202 4.19 2.35 -2.19
CA LEU A 202 5.25 3.34 -2.06
C LEU A 202 5.02 4.24 -0.83
N GLU A 203 3.79 4.72 -0.65
CA GLU A 203 3.40 5.54 0.50
C GLU A 203 3.60 4.80 1.82
N ALA A 204 3.09 3.56 1.93
CA ALA A 204 3.27 2.72 3.11
C ALA A 204 4.76 2.45 3.43
N LEU A 205 5.59 2.24 2.40
CA LEU A 205 7.04 2.05 2.57
C LEU A 205 7.74 3.34 3.00
N LEU A 206 7.33 4.51 2.49
CA LEU A 206 7.85 5.80 2.92
C LEU A 206 7.44 6.10 4.36
N LEU A 207 6.21 5.78 4.77
CA LEU A 207 5.77 5.91 6.15
C LEU A 207 6.58 5.02 7.10
N LEU A 208 6.83 3.75 6.71
CA LEU A 208 7.74 2.87 7.44
C LEU A 208 9.15 3.45 7.52
N PHE A 209 9.66 4.02 6.41
CA PHE A 209 10.96 4.68 6.40
C PHE A 209 11.02 5.84 7.40
N ALA A 210 10.01 6.71 7.42
CA ALA A 210 9.85 7.79 8.38
C ALA A 210 9.96 7.28 9.82
N ARG A 211 9.20 6.21 10.10
CA ARG A 211 9.12 5.62 11.43
C ARG A 211 10.46 5.01 11.88
N LEU A 212 11.23 4.50 10.92
CA LEU A 212 12.53 3.92 11.16
C LEU A 212 13.66 4.96 11.15
N LEU A 213 13.43 6.25 10.89
CA LEU A 213 14.49 7.25 10.99
C LEU A 213 15.05 7.29 12.42
N PRO A 214 16.38 7.11 12.61
CA PRO A 214 16.98 7.25 13.93
C PRO A 214 16.71 8.65 14.50
N PRO A 215 16.32 8.78 15.78
CA PRO A 215 16.15 10.08 16.40
C PRO A 215 17.49 10.79 16.51
N THR A 216 17.51 12.10 16.26
CA THR A 216 18.75 12.89 16.37
C THR A 216 19.04 13.33 17.80
N HIS A 217 17.99 13.57 18.60
CA HIS A 217 18.06 14.17 19.94
C HIS A 217 18.97 15.42 20.00
N ASN A 218 19.05 16.17 18.90
CA ASN A 218 19.97 17.29 18.71
C ASN A 218 21.46 16.96 18.96
N ALA A 219 21.83 15.67 18.99
CA ALA A 219 23.18 15.20 19.23
C ALA A 219 23.89 14.86 17.91
N ALA A 220 25.20 15.17 17.83
CA ALA A 220 26.02 14.87 16.65
C ALA A 220 25.98 13.37 16.29
N GLN A 221 26.05 12.49 17.29
CA GLN A 221 25.97 11.05 17.08
C GLN A 221 24.60 10.59 16.54
N GLY A 222 23.51 11.18 17.01
CA GLY A 222 22.16 10.90 16.50
C GLY A 222 22.01 11.34 15.04
N LYS A 223 22.51 12.53 14.70
CA LYS A 223 22.60 13.02 13.31
C LYS A 223 23.39 12.07 12.43
N LEU A 224 24.58 11.62 12.87
CA LEU A 224 25.40 10.66 12.12
C LEU A 224 24.69 9.32 11.89
N ARG A 225 24.00 8.77 12.91
CA ARG A 225 23.21 7.54 12.77
C ARG A 225 22.08 7.71 11.76
N ARG A 226 21.36 8.83 11.81
CA ARG A 226 20.30 9.15 10.83
C ARG A 226 20.86 9.25 9.43
N VAL A 227 21.93 10.02 9.22
CA VAL A 227 22.57 10.18 7.90
C VAL A 227 23.04 8.83 7.36
N LYS A 228 23.62 7.96 8.20
CA LYS A 228 24.04 6.62 7.79
C LYS A 228 22.85 5.78 7.31
N PHE A 229 21.78 5.71 8.11
CA PHE A 229 20.58 4.95 7.74
C PHE A 229 19.91 5.48 6.47
N VAL A 230 19.79 6.80 6.32
CA VAL A 230 19.27 7.44 5.11
C VAL A 230 20.10 7.08 3.87
N LYS A 231 21.44 7.06 3.99
CA LYS A 231 22.33 6.63 2.91
C LYS A 231 22.17 5.14 2.55
N GLU A 232 21.92 4.28 3.54
CA GLU A 232 21.64 2.87 3.29
C GLU A 232 20.31 2.68 2.50
N VAL A 233 19.29 3.48 2.80
CA VAL A 233 17.97 3.41 2.13
C VAL A 233 18.00 4.05 0.74
N LEU A 234 18.44 5.31 0.62
CA LEU A 234 18.28 6.11 -0.60
C LEU A 234 19.59 6.39 -1.36
N GLY A 235 20.74 6.01 -0.80
CA GLY A 235 22.05 6.39 -1.34
C GLY A 235 22.59 5.49 -2.46
N SER A 236 21.95 4.36 -2.72
CA SER A 236 22.40 3.42 -3.76
C SER A 236 22.08 3.93 -5.16
N SER A 237 23.09 4.34 -5.93
CA SER A 237 22.93 4.76 -7.33
C SER A 237 22.47 3.63 -8.26
N LYS A 238 22.63 2.37 -7.84
CA LYS A 238 22.09 1.19 -8.56
C LYS A 238 20.57 1.10 -8.45
N LEU A 239 20.02 1.53 -7.31
CA LEU A 239 18.58 1.52 -7.05
C LEU A 239 17.91 2.84 -7.45
N PHE A 240 18.60 3.96 -7.24
CA PHE A 240 18.09 5.31 -7.47
C PHE A 240 19.08 6.12 -8.29
N LYS A 241 18.78 6.38 -9.57
CA LYS A 241 19.59 7.27 -10.41
C LYS A 241 19.67 8.70 -9.84
N CYS A 242 18.65 9.10 -9.09
CA CYS A 242 18.50 10.37 -8.40
C CYS A 242 18.93 10.33 -6.92
N SER A 243 19.78 9.39 -6.51
CA SER A 243 20.18 9.22 -5.11
C SER A 243 20.72 10.51 -4.47
N VAL A 244 21.45 11.34 -5.22
CA VAL A 244 21.97 12.62 -4.72
C VAL A 244 20.84 13.59 -4.34
N GLU A 245 19.83 13.76 -5.21
CA GLU A 245 18.66 14.61 -4.93
C GLU A 245 17.84 14.07 -3.75
N LEU A 246 17.64 12.75 -3.68
CA LEU A 246 16.94 12.11 -2.57
C LEU A 246 17.65 12.35 -1.23
N LEU A 247 18.98 12.23 -1.21
CA LEU A 247 19.77 12.50 0.00
C LEU A 247 19.75 13.98 0.40
N ASP A 248 19.65 14.91 -0.54
CA ASP A 248 19.54 16.34 -0.28
C ASP A 248 18.20 16.70 0.38
N VAL A 249 17.09 16.13 -0.12
CA VAL A 249 15.77 16.27 0.52
C VAL A 249 15.83 15.82 1.99
N MET A 250 16.48 14.70 2.26
CA MET A 250 16.55 14.14 3.61
C MET A 250 17.43 14.94 4.58
N GLN A 251 18.41 15.70 4.08
CA GLN A 251 19.27 16.54 4.93
C GLN A 251 18.53 17.77 5.49
N ASN A 252 17.46 18.20 4.81
CA ASN A 252 16.74 19.43 5.09
C ASN A 252 15.44 19.25 5.90
N ILE A 253 15.20 18.07 6.51
CA ILE A 253 13.94 17.71 7.21
C ILE A 253 13.71 18.48 8.53
N SER A 254 14.54 19.46 8.89
CA SER A 254 14.41 20.14 10.19
C SER A 254 13.17 21.06 10.19
N GLY A 255 12.02 20.54 10.62
CA GLY A 255 10.78 21.31 10.82
C GLY A 255 9.69 21.13 9.75
N THR A 256 9.90 20.29 8.72
CA THR A 256 8.89 19.98 7.69
C THR A 256 8.02 18.80 8.10
N HIS A 257 6.72 18.82 7.77
CA HIS A 257 5.84 17.67 7.94
C HIS A 257 6.34 16.50 7.07
N TRP A 258 6.19 15.27 7.55
CA TRP A 258 6.65 14.10 6.81
C TRP A 258 5.99 13.98 5.44
N ASP A 259 4.73 14.38 5.34
CA ASP A 259 3.96 14.32 4.09
C ASP A 259 4.59 15.18 3.00
N ASP A 260 5.12 16.36 3.34
CA ASP A 260 5.87 17.21 2.40
C ASP A 260 7.16 16.53 1.92
N VAL A 261 7.86 15.83 2.83
CA VAL A 261 9.09 15.10 2.52
C VAL A 261 8.78 13.92 1.61
N ALA A 262 7.76 13.13 1.93
CA ALA A 262 7.32 11.99 1.14
C ALA A 262 6.87 12.44 -0.27
N ALA A 263 6.06 13.50 -0.34
CA ALA A 263 5.64 14.15 -1.57
C ALA A 263 6.83 14.55 -2.46
N ARG A 264 7.87 15.18 -1.89
CA ARG A 264 9.09 15.55 -2.61
C ARG A 264 9.91 14.34 -3.07
N ILE A 265 9.99 13.28 -2.25
CA ILE A 265 10.64 12.02 -2.64
C ILE A 265 9.93 11.42 -3.85
N ILE A 266 8.59 11.35 -3.81
CA ILE A 266 7.78 10.85 -4.94
C ILE A 266 8.01 11.70 -6.18
N ASP A 267 8.03 13.03 -6.08
CA ASP A 267 8.34 13.92 -7.21
C ASP A 267 9.71 13.66 -7.83
N ILE A 268 10.73 13.42 -7.00
CA ILE A 268 12.08 13.11 -7.49
C ILE A 268 12.09 11.75 -8.20
N LEU A 269 11.44 10.74 -7.63
CA LEU A 269 11.32 9.41 -8.27
C LEU A 269 10.57 9.50 -9.59
N ALA A 270 9.42 10.17 -9.61
CA ALA A 270 8.55 10.32 -10.77
C ALA A 270 9.24 11.03 -11.95
N ARG A 271 10.00 12.11 -11.68
CA ARG A 271 10.75 12.85 -12.70
C ARG A 271 11.88 12.05 -13.32
N ASN A 272 12.49 11.13 -12.56
CA ASN A 272 13.64 10.36 -13.00
C ASN A 272 13.26 9.01 -13.66
N GLU A 273 12.07 8.49 -13.37
CA GLU A 273 11.58 7.24 -13.94
C GLU A 273 10.06 7.27 -14.15
N ILE A 274 9.64 7.30 -15.42
CA ILE A 274 8.22 7.44 -15.82
C ILE A 274 7.30 6.31 -15.35
N THR A 275 7.87 5.13 -15.08
CA THR A 275 7.13 3.95 -14.60
C THR A 275 6.76 4.08 -13.12
N CYS A 276 7.46 4.93 -12.36
CA CYS A 276 7.09 5.26 -10.99
C CYS A 276 5.72 5.97 -10.95
N PRO A 277 5.02 5.94 -9.81
CA PRO A 277 3.83 6.75 -9.59
C PRO A 277 4.07 8.20 -9.99
N GLN A 278 3.19 8.76 -10.83
CA GLN A 278 3.30 10.10 -11.38
C GLN A 278 2.30 11.02 -10.69
N PRO A 279 2.76 11.97 -9.86
CA PRO A 279 1.88 12.94 -9.22
C PRO A 279 1.57 14.10 -10.16
N PHE A 280 0.31 14.54 -10.15
CA PHE A 280 -0.20 15.70 -10.88
C PHE A 280 -1.00 16.60 -9.95
N SER A 281 -0.61 17.87 -9.86
CA SER A 281 -1.34 18.86 -9.10
C SER A 281 -2.65 19.21 -9.82
N ILE A 282 -3.77 18.93 -9.16
CA ILE A 282 -5.12 19.29 -9.58
C ILE A 282 -5.80 20.03 -8.41
N ASN A 283 -6.80 20.86 -8.71
CA ASN A 283 -7.51 21.59 -7.66
C ASN A 283 -8.68 20.77 -7.09
N GLU A 284 -9.31 19.98 -7.94
CA GLU A 284 -10.47 19.15 -7.64
C GLU A 284 -10.60 18.05 -8.69
N ILE A 285 -11.33 16.99 -8.34
CA ILE A 285 -11.74 15.93 -9.26
C ILE A 285 -13.26 15.76 -9.19
N ASP A 286 -13.93 15.86 -10.34
CA ASP A 286 -15.35 15.56 -10.48
C ASP A 286 -15.52 14.10 -10.92
N VAL A 287 -16.16 13.29 -10.10
CA VAL A 287 -16.44 11.89 -10.39
C VAL A 287 -17.94 11.67 -10.40
N CYS A 288 -18.46 11.36 -11.59
CA CYS A 288 -19.89 11.10 -11.80
C CYS A 288 -20.80 12.20 -11.22
N GLY A 289 -20.38 13.47 -11.33
CA GLY A 289 -21.11 14.63 -10.84
C GLY A 289 -20.87 14.99 -9.38
N ARG A 290 -20.00 14.26 -8.67
CA ARG A 290 -19.56 14.62 -7.31
C ARG A 290 -18.17 15.24 -7.36
N ILE A 291 -18.03 16.43 -6.80
CA ILE A 291 -16.77 17.19 -6.81
C ILE A 291 -16.03 16.94 -5.50
N PHE A 292 -14.78 16.48 -5.61
CA PHE A 292 -13.88 16.29 -4.49
C PHE A 292 -12.74 17.32 -4.56
N PRO A 293 -12.74 18.36 -3.70
CA PRO A 293 -11.63 19.32 -3.66
C PRO A 293 -10.34 18.63 -3.19
N GLN A 294 -9.19 19.17 -3.59
CA GLN A 294 -7.86 18.75 -3.14
C GLN A 294 -7.25 19.88 -2.30
N PRO A 295 -7.58 19.96 -1.00
CA PRO A 295 -7.32 21.14 -0.19
C PRO A 295 -5.84 21.33 0.17
N LEU A 296 -5.05 20.25 0.27
CA LEU A 296 -3.63 20.34 0.60
C LEU A 296 -2.77 20.32 -0.66
N ALA A 297 -1.64 21.04 -0.64
CA ALA A 297 -0.68 21.02 -1.75
C ALA A 297 -0.06 19.62 -1.99
N THR A 298 -0.13 18.74 -0.99
CA THR A 298 0.26 17.34 -1.04
C THR A 298 -0.79 16.45 -1.70
N ASP A 299 -2.06 16.87 -1.71
CA ASP A 299 -3.17 16.13 -2.33
C ASP A 299 -3.04 16.27 -3.85
N ARG A 300 -2.78 15.14 -4.51
CA ARG A 300 -2.46 15.09 -5.93
C ARG A 300 -3.16 13.93 -6.59
N LEU A 301 -3.51 14.12 -7.87
CA LEU A 301 -3.87 12.99 -8.71
C LEU A 301 -2.61 12.18 -8.98
N ILE A 302 -2.59 10.94 -8.53
CA ILE A 302 -1.50 10.02 -8.79
C ILE A 302 -1.90 9.08 -9.92
N MET A 303 -1.02 8.90 -10.89
CA MET A 303 -1.11 7.80 -11.84
C MET A 303 -0.07 6.75 -11.49
N ASP A 304 -0.45 5.51 -11.20
CA ASP A 304 0.50 4.43 -10.95
C ASP A 304 0.34 3.30 -11.99
N LYS A 305 0.82 2.09 -11.72
CA LYS A 305 0.71 1.00 -12.69
C LYS A 305 -0.73 0.47 -12.91
N GLN A 306 -1.70 0.80 -12.04
CA GLN A 306 -3.04 0.18 -12.06
C GLN A 306 -4.18 1.17 -12.29
N ALA A 307 -4.05 2.40 -11.79
CA ALA A 307 -5.18 3.31 -11.70
C ALA A 307 -4.76 4.79 -11.73
N PHE A 308 -5.76 5.66 -11.87
CA PHE A 308 -5.70 6.99 -11.27
C PHE A 308 -6.11 6.89 -9.80
N LEU A 309 -5.36 7.53 -8.92
CA LEU A 309 -5.64 7.59 -7.49
C LEU A 309 -5.73 9.05 -7.06
N ALA A 310 -6.65 9.35 -6.15
CA ALA A 310 -6.71 10.63 -5.45
C ALA A 310 -7.18 10.40 -4.02
N ASN A 311 -6.76 11.26 -3.11
CA ASN A 311 -7.28 11.29 -1.75
C ASN A 311 -8.54 12.16 -1.75
N ILE A 312 -9.65 11.64 -1.24
CA ILE A 312 -10.92 12.37 -1.17
C ILE A 312 -11.40 12.44 0.27
N VAL A 313 -11.98 13.57 0.66
CA VAL A 313 -12.63 13.71 1.96
C VAL A 313 -14.11 13.38 1.76
N ILE A 314 -14.61 12.36 2.47
CA ILE A 314 -16.04 12.02 2.41
C ILE A 314 -16.80 12.99 3.30
N GLU A 315 -17.79 13.66 2.71
CA GLU A 315 -18.70 14.55 3.43
C GLU A 315 -19.32 13.80 4.62
N ASN A 316 -19.19 14.38 5.83
CA ASN A 316 -19.73 13.99 7.15
C ASN A 316 -18.74 13.41 8.17
N ASP A 317 -17.62 12.81 7.78
CA ASP A 317 -16.75 12.10 8.74
C ASP A 317 -15.34 12.70 8.88
N ASP A 318 -14.98 13.73 8.10
CA ASP A 318 -13.60 14.24 7.97
C ASP A 318 -12.56 13.13 7.68
N VAL A 319 -13.04 11.97 7.18
CA VAL A 319 -12.21 10.82 6.84
C VAL A 319 -11.71 11.00 5.41
N CYS A 320 -10.39 10.89 5.28
CA CYS A 320 -9.70 10.84 4.00
C CYS A 320 -9.70 9.40 3.48
N GLU A 321 -10.29 9.17 2.33
CA GLU A 321 -10.35 7.87 1.66
C GLU A 321 -9.66 7.91 0.29
N SER A 322 -9.21 6.75 -0.18
CA SER A 322 -8.63 6.63 -1.52
C SER A 322 -9.73 6.43 -2.57
N LEU A 323 -9.84 7.39 -3.48
CA LEU A 323 -10.55 7.26 -4.75
C LEU A 323 -9.62 6.60 -5.78
N GLN A 324 -10.14 5.59 -6.48
CA GLN A 324 -9.42 4.89 -7.53
C GLN A 324 -10.26 4.78 -8.81
N VAL A 325 -9.65 5.06 -9.95
CA VAL A 325 -10.18 4.79 -11.28
C VAL A 325 -9.24 3.78 -11.96
N PRO A 326 -9.53 2.47 -11.86
CA PRO A 326 -8.73 1.43 -12.49
C PRO A 326 -8.63 1.61 -14.00
N TYR A 327 -7.48 1.33 -14.60
CA TYR A 327 -7.32 1.42 -16.06
C TYR A 327 -8.26 0.47 -16.82
N SER A 328 -8.63 -0.66 -16.21
CA SER A 328 -9.65 -1.58 -16.74
C SER A 328 -11.06 -0.98 -16.82
N HIS A 329 -11.34 0.08 -16.06
CA HIS A 329 -12.62 0.78 -16.07
C HIS A 329 -12.65 1.90 -17.11
N ILE A 330 -11.54 2.24 -17.75
CA ILE A 330 -11.48 3.35 -18.69
C ILE A 330 -11.91 2.89 -20.07
N ARG A 331 -12.90 3.60 -20.62
CA ARG A 331 -13.32 3.46 -22.01
C ARG A 331 -12.48 4.33 -22.92
N THR A 332 -12.49 5.64 -22.67
CA THR A 332 -11.78 6.65 -23.47
C THR A 332 -11.34 7.81 -22.59
N ILE A 333 -10.30 8.52 -23.01
CA ILE A 333 -9.93 9.81 -22.42
C ILE A 333 -10.04 10.88 -23.50
N THR A 334 -10.70 11.99 -23.16
CA THR A 334 -10.77 13.19 -23.98
C THR A 334 -10.06 14.37 -23.33
N LEU A 335 -9.52 15.23 -24.19
CA LEU A 335 -8.88 16.48 -23.82
C LEU A 335 -9.67 17.63 -24.44
N ASP A 336 -10.04 18.61 -23.62
CA ASP A 336 -10.63 19.86 -24.05
C ASP A 336 -9.73 21.02 -23.62
N ASN A 337 -9.33 21.85 -24.58
CA ASN A 337 -8.52 23.04 -24.40
C ASN A 337 -9.23 24.30 -24.90
N SER A 338 -10.54 24.22 -25.18
CA SER A 338 -11.34 25.36 -25.64
C SER A 338 -11.37 26.44 -24.57
N GLU A 339 -10.94 27.66 -24.95
CA GLU A 339 -10.93 28.83 -24.06
C GLU A 339 -12.34 29.20 -23.57
N GLN A 340 -13.41 28.66 -24.18
CA GLN A 340 -14.78 28.88 -23.72
C GLN A 340 -15.11 28.15 -22.42
N ASN A 341 -14.51 26.97 -22.19
CA ASN A 341 -14.85 26.08 -21.08
C ASN A 341 -13.70 25.91 -20.09
N VAL A 342 -12.46 26.23 -20.49
CA VAL A 342 -11.24 25.89 -19.74
C VAL A 342 -10.43 27.14 -19.43
N PRO A 343 -10.03 27.36 -18.15
CA PRO A 343 -9.17 28.49 -17.80
C PRO A 343 -7.84 28.48 -18.58
N LYS A 344 -7.36 29.67 -18.95
CA LYS A 344 -6.10 29.84 -19.68
C LYS A 344 -4.95 29.10 -18.97
N GLY A 345 -4.19 28.33 -19.75
CA GLY A 345 -3.04 27.56 -19.25
C GLY A 345 -3.39 26.19 -18.66
N LYS A 346 -4.65 25.78 -18.74
CA LYS A 346 -5.12 24.46 -18.31
C LYS A 346 -5.75 23.68 -19.48
N VAL A 347 -5.83 22.36 -19.30
CA VAL A 347 -6.58 21.43 -20.14
C VAL A 347 -7.57 20.68 -19.26
N LEU A 348 -8.82 20.55 -19.71
CA LEU A 348 -9.81 19.68 -19.08
C LEU A 348 -9.60 18.25 -19.59
N ILE A 349 -9.33 17.35 -18.66
CA ILE A 349 -9.26 15.92 -18.93
C ILE A 349 -10.58 15.30 -18.52
N THR A 350 -11.22 14.56 -19.43
CA THR A 350 -12.39 13.74 -19.14
C THR A 350 -12.07 12.28 -19.40
N VAL A 351 -12.20 11.44 -18.38
CA VAL A 351 -12.01 10.00 -18.42
C VAL A 351 -13.40 9.37 -18.42
N TYR A 352 -13.83 8.78 -19.53
CA TYR A 352 -15.09 8.06 -19.62
C TYR A 352 -14.92 6.61 -19.18
N LEU A 353 -15.88 6.11 -18.41
CA LEU A 353 -15.73 4.83 -17.72
C LEU A 353 -16.76 3.79 -18.17
N THR A 354 -16.39 2.51 -18.10
CA THR A 354 -17.24 1.35 -18.31
C THR A 354 -17.86 0.83 -17.02
N SER A 355 -17.21 1.07 -15.88
CA SER A 355 -17.63 0.66 -14.54
C SER A 355 -17.43 1.79 -13.53
N PRO A 356 -18.16 1.79 -12.40
CA PRO A 356 -17.99 2.80 -11.36
C PRO A 356 -16.55 2.85 -10.82
N PRO A 357 -16.05 4.03 -10.43
CA PRO A 357 -14.83 4.17 -9.63
C PRO A 357 -14.95 3.49 -8.28
N LEU A 358 -13.81 3.26 -7.64
CA LEU A 358 -13.74 2.66 -6.30
C LEU A 358 -13.42 3.74 -5.28
N VAL A 359 -14.07 3.71 -4.12
CA VAL A 359 -13.73 4.47 -2.93
C VAL A 359 -13.50 3.46 -1.81
N ALA A 360 -12.33 3.50 -1.16
CA ALA A 360 -11.97 2.50 -0.15
C ALA A 360 -12.09 1.05 -0.66
N ASN A 361 -11.78 0.81 -1.94
CA ASN A 361 -11.97 -0.46 -2.66
C ASN A 361 -13.44 -0.94 -2.81
N VAL A 362 -14.42 -0.08 -2.58
CA VAL A 362 -15.84 -0.34 -2.80
C VAL A 362 -16.33 0.48 -3.99
N GLU A 363 -17.13 -0.13 -4.87
CA GLU A 363 -17.72 0.60 -6.00
C GLU A 363 -18.57 1.78 -5.53
N MET A 364 -18.28 2.95 -6.08
CA MET A 364 -19.02 4.17 -5.80
C MET A 364 -20.46 4.02 -6.32
N GLN A 365 -21.44 4.30 -5.45
CA GLN A 365 -22.83 4.30 -5.86
C GLN A 365 -23.08 5.44 -6.86
N SER A 366 -23.35 5.07 -8.11
CA SER A 366 -23.67 6.04 -9.16
C SER A 366 -25.03 6.69 -8.88
N PRO A 367 -25.14 8.04 -8.94
CA PRO A 367 -26.42 8.71 -8.99
C PRO A 367 -27.11 8.46 -10.34
N GLY A 368 -27.80 7.32 -10.49
CA GLY A 368 -28.69 7.01 -11.62
C GLY A 368 -28.00 6.71 -12.98
N GLU A 369 -28.76 6.88 -14.08
CA GLU A 369 -28.35 6.65 -15.49
C GLU A 369 -27.26 7.61 -16.01
N SER A 370 -26.60 8.35 -15.11
CA SER A 370 -25.52 9.28 -15.43
C SER A 370 -24.38 8.56 -16.16
N HIS A 371 -23.79 9.20 -17.18
CA HIS A 371 -22.58 8.70 -17.82
C HIS A 371 -21.45 8.63 -16.79
N LEU A 372 -20.84 7.45 -16.63
CA LEU A 372 -19.72 7.25 -15.70
C LEU A 372 -18.48 7.98 -16.22
N HIS A 373 -17.95 8.90 -15.42
CA HIS A 373 -16.78 9.69 -15.79
C HIS A 373 -15.99 10.18 -14.58
N ALA A 374 -14.73 10.54 -14.83
CA ALA A 374 -13.91 11.36 -13.96
C ALA A 374 -13.36 12.55 -14.75
N LYS A 375 -13.41 13.75 -14.16
CA LYS A 375 -12.99 15.01 -14.79
C LYS A 375 -12.06 15.78 -13.86
N PHE A 376 -11.02 16.37 -14.42
CA PHE A 376 -10.13 17.25 -13.68
C PHE A 376 -9.39 18.20 -14.63
N LEU A 377 -8.98 19.35 -14.08
CA LEU A 377 -8.19 20.34 -14.80
C LEU A 377 -6.70 20.12 -14.55
N LEU A 378 -5.93 19.93 -15.62
CA LEU A 378 -4.49 19.77 -15.59
C LEU A 378 -3.79 21.04 -16.11
N GLN A 379 -2.63 21.37 -15.56
CA GLN A 379 -1.79 22.45 -16.11
C GLN A 379 -1.18 22.04 -17.46
N ASN A 380 -1.10 22.98 -18.40
CA ASN A 380 -0.61 22.71 -19.76
C ASN A 380 0.83 22.19 -19.79
N ASP A 381 1.69 22.65 -18.88
CA ASP A 381 3.09 22.22 -18.77
C ASP A 381 3.21 20.77 -18.27
N ALA A 382 2.23 20.28 -17.52
CA ALA A 382 2.16 18.90 -17.03
C ALA A 382 1.60 17.92 -18.08
N LEU A 383 0.95 18.40 -19.13
CA LEU A 383 0.26 17.58 -20.12
C LEU A 383 1.19 16.59 -20.82
N GLY A 384 2.38 17.02 -21.26
CA GLY A 384 3.31 16.13 -21.95
C GLY A 384 3.73 14.93 -21.08
N ARG A 385 3.99 15.17 -19.79
CA ARG A 385 4.31 14.10 -18.83
C ARG A 385 3.11 13.20 -18.56
N PHE A 386 1.91 13.77 -18.46
CA PHE A 386 0.66 13.02 -18.31
C PHE A 386 0.41 12.05 -19.47
N MET A 387 0.56 12.53 -20.70
CA MET A 387 0.38 11.71 -21.90
C MET A 387 1.43 10.61 -22.02
N GLU A 388 2.70 10.91 -21.74
CA GLU A 388 3.75 9.88 -21.73
C GLU A 388 3.52 8.85 -20.62
N ALA A 389 3.06 9.29 -19.44
CA ALA A 389 2.69 8.41 -18.34
C ALA A 389 1.56 7.45 -18.74
N LEU A 390 0.49 7.95 -19.36
CA LEU A 390 -0.63 7.16 -19.88
C LEU A 390 -0.14 6.13 -20.91
N ARG A 391 0.63 6.58 -21.89
CA ARG A 391 1.16 5.72 -22.97
C ARG A 391 1.93 4.52 -22.43
N ARG A 392 2.73 4.73 -21.38
CA ARG A 392 3.52 3.67 -20.73
C ARG A 392 2.70 2.65 -19.95
N ARG A 393 1.50 3.02 -19.50
CA ARG A 393 0.59 2.16 -18.74
C ARG A 393 -0.33 1.33 -19.63
N GLY A 394 -0.54 1.78 -20.87
CA GLY A 394 -1.08 0.99 -21.97
C GLY A 394 -2.61 0.97 -22.06
N LYS A 395 -3.08 0.79 -23.31
CA LYS A 395 -4.46 0.49 -23.75
C LYS A 395 -5.57 1.46 -23.34
N ILE A 396 -5.34 2.76 -23.48
CA ILE A 396 -6.43 3.74 -23.38
C ILE A 396 -6.58 4.42 -24.74
N GLU A 397 -7.77 4.31 -25.34
CA GLU A 397 -8.12 5.04 -26.55
C GLU A 397 -8.22 6.54 -26.23
N LEU A 398 -7.44 7.33 -26.94
CA LEU A 398 -7.43 8.78 -26.85
C LEU A 398 -8.33 9.33 -27.95
N SER A 399 -9.28 10.18 -27.58
CA SER A 399 -10.13 10.91 -28.53
C SER A 399 -10.02 12.41 -28.23
N GLN A 400 -9.91 13.24 -29.26
CA GLN A 400 -9.93 14.69 -29.10
C GLN A 400 -11.28 15.22 -29.54
N SER A 401 -11.90 16.08 -28.73
CA SER A 401 -13.09 16.83 -29.15
C SER A 401 -12.63 18.08 -29.88
N THR A 402 -12.59 18.04 -31.21
CA THR A 402 -12.23 19.19 -32.04
C THR A 402 -13.48 19.96 -32.46
N ASP A 403 -13.66 21.16 -31.90
CA ASP A 403 -14.36 22.28 -32.57
C ASP A 403 -13.34 23.27 -33.22
N GLU A 404 -12.03 23.02 -33.08
CA GLU A 404 -10.96 23.77 -33.75
C GLU A 404 -10.11 22.87 -34.67
N SER A 405 -9.65 23.47 -35.79
CA SER A 405 -9.07 22.85 -37.00
C SER A 405 -8.30 21.55 -36.79
N GLU A 406 -8.68 20.50 -37.52
CA GLU A 406 -8.05 19.18 -37.61
C GLU A 406 -6.50 19.21 -37.70
N GLU A 407 -5.92 20.31 -38.19
CA GLU A 407 -4.49 20.51 -38.37
C GLU A 407 -3.69 20.56 -37.05
N LYS A 408 -4.20 21.21 -35.99
CA LYS A 408 -3.53 21.23 -34.67
C LYS A 408 -3.69 19.92 -33.91
N ALA A 409 -4.83 19.26 -34.07
CA ALA A 409 -5.10 17.96 -33.47
C ALA A 409 -4.15 16.89 -34.05
N GLN A 410 -3.97 16.91 -35.37
CA GLN A 410 -3.03 16.04 -36.07
C GLN A 410 -1.58 16.37 -35.69
N GLU A 411 -1.21 17.65 -35.54
CA GLU A 411 0.12 18.05 -35.10
C GLU A 411 0.45 17.52 -33.70
N TYR A 412 -0.48 17.56 -32.74
CA TYR A 412 -0.30 16.96 -31.41
C TYR A 412 -0.21 15.42 -31.48
N LEU A 413 -1.07 14.76 -32.26
CA LEU A 413 -1.04 13.30 -32.42
C LEU A 413 0.25 12.82 -33.11
N ASP A 414 0.75 13.58 -34.08
CA ASP A 414 2.01 13.32 -34.80
C ASP A 414 3.22 13.61 -33.92
N TRP A 415 3.19 14.65 -33.08
CA TRP A 415 4.24 14.94 -32.09
C TRP A 415 4.42 13.82 -31.06
N PHE A 416 3.34 13.07 -30.79
CA PHE A 416 3.32 11.99 -29.82
C PHE A 416 3.29 10.57 -30.44
N GLY A 417 3.31 10.44 -31.77
CA GLY A 417 3.40 9.16 -32.48
C GLY A 417 2.20 8.23 -32.27
N ILE A 418 1.00 8.79 -32.08
CA ILE A 418 -0.23 8.03 -31.82
C ILE A 418 -0.91 7.71 -33.16
N GLN A 419 -1.00 6.42 -33.54
CA GLN A 419 -1.82 6.01 -34.68
C GLN A 419 -3.29 5.95 -34.26
N VAL A 420 -4.11 6.84 -34.84
CA VAL A 420 -5.57 6.76 -34.75
C VAL A 420 -6.04 5.72 -35.77
N HIS A 421 -6.59 4.61 -35.30
CA HIS A 421 -7.41 3.76 -36.18
C HIS A 421 -8.76 4.45 -36.37
N LYS A 422 -9.01 4.91 -37.60
CA LYS A 422 -10.30 5.46 -38.03
C LYS A 422 -11.40 4.41 -37.98
#